data_AF-A0A093BJD9-F1
#
_entry.id   AF-A0A093BJD9-F1
#
_cell.length_a   1.000
_cell.length_b   1.000
_cell.length_c   1.000
_cell.angle_alpha   90.00
_cell.angle_beta   90.00
_cell.angle_gamma   90.00
#
_symmetry.space_group_name_H-M   'P 1'
#
loop_
_entity.id
_entity.type
_entity.pdbx_description
1 polymer ?
#
loop_
_entity_poly.entity_id
_entity_poly.type
_entity_poly.pdbx_seq_one_letter_code
_entity_poly.pdbx_strand_id
1 'polypeptide(L)'
;PARYHVAFGPVVDGDVVPDDPEILMQQGEFLNYDILIGVNQGEGLKFVEDSLENEDGISASYFDFTVSNFVDNLYGYPEGKDILRETIKFMYTDWADRDNGEMRRKTLLALFTDHQWVAPAVATAKLHAEYQSPVYFYTFYHHCQSEARPEWADAAHGDEIPYVFGVPMVGATDLFPCNFSKNDVMLSA
;
A
#
# COMPACT_ATOMS: atom_id res chain seq x y z
N PRO A 1 15.44 9.65 10.54
CA PRO A 1 15.45 9.05 9.17
C PRO A 1 14.64 9.96 8.25
N ALA A 2 14.95 10.01 6.95
CA ALA A 2 14.04 10.64 5.99
C ALA A 2 12.67 9.94 6.07
N ARG A 3 11.56 10.69 5.91
CA ARG A 3 10.22 10.10 5.93
C ARG A 3 10.13 9.03 4.83
N TYR A 4 9.46 7.92 5.10
CA TYR A 4 9.34 6.75 4.20
C TYR A 4 10.62 5.93 3.97
N HIS A 5 11.69 6.17 4.73
CA HIS A 5 12.94 5.42 4.63
C HIS A 5 13.27 4.71 5.94
N VAL A 6 13.96 3.57 5.83
CA VAL A 6 14.47 2.83 6.99
C VAL A 6 15.83 3.38 7.44
N ALA A 7 16.06 3.46 8.74
CA ALA A 7 17.38 3.82 9.29
C ALA A 7 18.32 2.61 9.35
N PHE A 8 17.76 1.42 9.60
CA PHE A 8 18.47 0.15 9.70
C PHE A 8 17.63 -0.92 8.99
N GLY A 9 18.22 -1.61 8.02
CA GLY A 9 17.55 -2.61 7.18
C GLY A 9 18.55 -3.28 6.22
N PRO A 10 18.07 -4.05 5.23
CA PRO A 10 18.91 -4.59 4.17
C PRO A 10 19.69 -3.48 3.45
N VAL A 11 20.92 -3.80 3.03
CA VAL A 11 21.80 -2.89 2.28
C VAL A 11 22.38 -3.64 1.07
N VAL A 12 22.69 -2.91 0.00
CA VAL A 12 23.47 -3.44 -1.13
C VAL A 12 24.92 -3.56 -0.66
N ASP A 13 25.31 -4.76 -0.24
CA ASP A 13 26.63 -5.08 0.31
C ASP A 13 27.59 -5.67 -0.73
N GLY A 14 27.08 -6.08 -1.89
CA GLY A 14 27.86 -6.72 -2.94
C GLY A 14 28.09 -8.23 -2.71
N ASP A 15 27.45 -8.82 -1.69
CA ASP A 15 27.57 -10.25 -1.35
C ASP A 15 26.19 -10.89 -1.17
N VAL A 16 25.48 -10.56 -0.08
CA VAL A 16 24.12 -11.06 0.15
C VAL A 16 23.12 -10.39 -0.80
N VAL A 17 23.26 -9.08 -1.00
CA VAL A 17 22.51 -8.29 -1.99
C VAL A 17 23.56 -7.70 -2.96
N PRO A 18 23.81 -8.37 -4.11
CA PRO A 18 24.93 -8.03 -4.98
C PRO A 18 24.86 -6.66 -5.65
N ASP A 19 23.65 -6.18 -5.96
CA ASP A 19 23.39 -4.89 -6.61
C ASP A 19 21.99 -4.36 -6.23
N ASP A 20 21.59 -3.21 -6.78
CA ASP A 20 20.25 -2.66 -6.62
C ASP A 20 19.17 -3.68 -7.03
N PRO A 21 18.14 -3.95 -6.20
CA PRO A 21 17.08 -4.90 -6.52
C PRO A 21 16.36 -4.63 -7.85
N GLU A 22 16.22 -3.36 -8.26
CA GLU A 22 15.65 -3.02 -9.56
C GLU A 22 16.53 -3.53 -10.71
N ILE A 23 17.86 -3.34 -10.60
CA ILE A 23 18.83 -3.82 -11.58
C ILE A 23 18.84 -5.35 -11.63
N LEU A 24 18.89 -6.01 -10.46
CA LEU A 24 18.89 -7.46 -10.37
C LEU A 24 17.63 -8.08 -11.00
N MET A 25 16.46 -7.52 -10.71
CA MET A 25 15.21 -8.00 -11.33
C MET A 25 15.15 -7.72 -12.83
N GLN A 26 15.63 -6.56 -13.30
CA GLN A 26 15.71 -6.25 -14.72
C GLN A 26 16.65 -7.20 -15.48
N GLN A 27 17.71 -7.69 -14.84
CA GLN A 27 18.66 -8.64 -15.42
C GLN A 27 18.24 -10.10 -15.27
N GLY A 28 17.15 -10.39 -14.54
CA GLY A 28 16.71 -11.75 -14.27
C GLY A 28 17.60 -12.49 -13.27
N GLU A 29 18.34 -11.76 -12.42
CA GLU A 29 19.23 -12.30 -11.39
C GLU A 29 18.43 -12.79 -10.17
N PHE A 30 17.53 -13.74 -10.43
CA PHE A 30 16.75 -14.46 -9.45
C PHE A 30 16.55 -15.90 -9.91
N LEU A 31 16.31 -16.80 -8.96
CA LEU A 31 15.96 -18.17 -9.30
C LEU A 31 14.52 -18.26 -9.79
N ASN A 32 14.27 -19.10 -10.78
CA ASN A 32 12.96 -19.28 -11.40
C ASN A 32 12.01 -20.03 -10.44
N TYR A 33 11.34 -19.28 -9.57
CA TYR A 33 10.35 -19.78 -8.63
C TYR A 33 8.92 -19.50 -9.13
N ASP A 34 7.98 -20.36 -8.75
CA ASP A 34 6.56 -20.01 -8.82
C ASP A 34 6.26 -18.99 -7.70
N ILE A 35 5.61 -17.88 -8.04
CA ILE A 35 5.38 -16.78 -7.09
C ILE A 35 3.89 -16.46 -6.97
N LEU A 36 3.45 -16.34 -5.71
CA LEU A 36 2.20 -15.71 -5.34
C LEU A 36 2.54 -14.36 -4.67
N ILE A 37 2.05 -13.27 -5.23
CA ILE A 37 2.26 -11.91 -4.72
C ILE A 37 0.92 -11.14 -4.76
N GLY A 38 0.74 -10.16 -3.90
CA GLY A 38 -0.46 -9.35 -3.91
C GLY A 38 -0.39 -8.18 -2.96
N VAL A 39 -1.51 -7.48 -2.87
CA VAL A 39 -1.67 -6.24 -2.10
C VAL A 39 -3.08 -6.16 -1.52
N ASN A 40 -3.25 -5.37 -0.46
CA ASN A 40 -4.54 -5.06 0.12
C ASN A 40 -5.12 -3.79 -0.51
N GLN A 41 -6.44 -3.62 -0.44
CA GLN A 41 -7.15 -2.50 -1.06
C GLN A 41 -6.70 -1.12 -0.57
N GLY A 42 -6.35 -1.01 0.71
CA GLY A 42 -6.07 0.24 1.40
C GLY A 42 -4.84 0.20 2.29
N GLU A 43 -3.75 -0.39 1.81
CA GLU A 43 -2.45 -0.51 2.49
C GLU A 43 -2.01 0.79 3.18
N GLY A 44 -2.22 1.92 2.49
CA GLY A 44 -1.80 3.25 2.92
C GLY A 44 -2.59 3.87 4.06
N LEU A 45 -3.48 3.15 4.74
CA LEU A 45 -4.35 3.67 5.81
C LEU A 45 -3.58 4.52 6.84
N LYS A 46 -2.45 4.02 7.34
CA LYS A 46 -1.63 4.71 8.36
C LYS A 46 -1.08 6.06 7.89
N PHE A 47 -0.98 6.29 6.59
CA PHE A 47 -0.52 7.58 6.04
C PHE A 47 -1.60 8.65 5.99
N VAL A 48 -2.87 8.26 6.11
CA VAL A 48 -4.02 9.18 6.13
C VAL A 48 -4.73 9.21 7.49
N GLU A 49 -4.43 8.28 8.39
CA GLU A 49 -5.09 8.14 9.69
C GLU A 49 -4.87 9.36 10.62
N ASP A 50 -3.75 10.07 10.54
CA ASP A 50 -3.55 11.28 11.37
C ASP A 50 -4.50 12.46 10.97
N SER A 51 -5.23 12.33 9.85
CA SER A 51 -6.25 13.30 9.43
C SER A 51 -7.67 12.99 9.95
N LEU A 52 -7.78 12.00 10.85
CA LEU A 52 -9.04 11.44 11.39
C LEU A 52 -9.95 12.40 12.16
N GLU A 53 -9.55 13.63 12.45
CA GLU A 53 -10.32 14.53 13.31
C GLU A 53 -11.54 15.17 12.63
N ASN A 54 -11.82 14.88 11.36
CA ASN A 54 -12.99 15.41 10.65
C ASN A 54 -13.87 14.31 10.03
N GLU A 55 -15.15 14.28 10.42
CA GLU A 55 -16.18 13.46 9.79
C GLU A 55 -16.34 13.81 8.29
N ASP A 56 -16.08 15.07 7.91
CA ASP A 56 -16.17 15.57 6.53
C ASP A 56 -14.99 15.16 5.62
N GLY A 57 -14.08 14.31 6.10
CA GLY A 57 -12.90 13.85 5.37
C GLY A 57 -11.75 14.88 5.34
N ILE A 58 -11.03 14.94 4.23
CA ILE A 58 -9.79 15.72 4.10
C ILE A 58 -10.06 17.07 3.42
N SER A 59 -9.46 18.16 3.89
CA SER A 59 -9.52 19.48 3.25
C SER A 59 -8.60 19.58 2.02
N ALA A 60 -8.93 20.47 1.07
CA ALA A 60 -8.08 20.70 -0.13
C ALA A 60 -6.65 21.11 0.23
N SER A 61 -6.49 21.97 1.24
CA SER A 61 -5.18 22.44 1.69
C SER A 61 -4.35 21.32 2.31
N TYR A 62 -4.98 20.41 3.07
CA TYR A 62 -4.30 19.25 3.64
C TYR A 62 -3.91 18.23 2.56
N PHE A 63 -4.77 17.99 1.58
CA PHE A 63 -4.46 17.17 0.42
C PHE A 63 -3.23 17.71 -0.33
N ASP A 64 -3.24 18.99 -0.70
CA ASP A 64 -2.13 19.65 -1.42
C ASP A 64 -0.83 19.60 -0.62
N PHE A 65 -0.90 19.85 0.69
CA PHE A 65 0.24 19.74 1.60
C PHE A 65 0.80 18.32 1.64
N THR A 66 -0.08 17.31 1.74
CA THR A 66 0.34 15.92 1.87
C THR A 66 0.98 15.41 0.57
N VAL A 67 0.39 15.71 -0.59
CA VAL A 67 0.98 15.38 -1.89
C VAL A 67 2.34 16.06 -2.09
N SER A 68 2.44 17.34 -1.72
CA SER A 68 3.72 18.07 -1.82
C SER A 68 4.79 17.44 -0.93
N ASN A 69 4.47 17.13 0.33
CA ASN A 69 5.40 16.46 1.24
C ASN A 69 5.77 15.06 0.76
N PHE A 70 4.82 14.31 0.21
CA PHE A 70 5.06 12.99 -0.37
C PHE A 70 6.11 13.07 -1.47
N VAL A 71 5.95 13.99 -2.42
CA VAL A 71 6.90 14.18 -3.51
C VAL A 71 8.28 14.62 -2.99
N ASP A 72 8.30 15.51 -2.01
CA ASP A 72 9.55 16.04 -1.44
C ASP A 72 10.39 14.98 -0.75
N ASN A 73 9.75 14.07 -0.02
CA ASN A 73 10.43 13.04 0.74
C ASN A 73 10.88 11.86 -0.13
N LEU A 74 10.17 11.54 -1.21
CA LEU A 74 10.47 10.38 -2.06
C LEU A 74 11.32 10.72 -3.28
N TYR A 75 11.08 11.87 -3.90
CA TYR A 75 11.78 12.25 -5.14
C TYR A 75 12.84 13.34 -4.89
N GLY A 76 12.88 13.95 -3.71
CA GLY A 76 13.85 15.00 -3.39
C GLY A 76 13.62 16.29 -4.17
N TYR A 77 14.63 16.77 -4.90
CA TYR A 77 14.55 17.96 -5.75
C TYR A 77 15.00 17.66 -7.19
N PRO A 78 14.24 16.87 -7.95
CA PRO A 78 14.56 16.59 -9.34
C PRO A 78 14.26 17.83 -10.22
N GLU A 79 14.89 17.92 -11.38
CA GLU A 79 14.44 18.86 -12.42
C GLU A 79 12.96 18.57 -12.74
N GLY A 80 12.11 19.61 -12.73
CA GLY A 80 10.68 19.44 -12.98
C GLY A 80 9.84 18.99 -11.77
N LYS A 81 10.36 19.08 -10.54
CA LYS A 81 9.61 18.76 -9.30
C LYS A 81 8.20 19.35 -9.24
N ASP A 82 8.04 20.61 -9.63
CA ASP A 82 6.73 21.27 -9.58
C ASP A 82 5.75 20.66 -10.61
N ILE A 83 6.27 20.24 -11.77
CA ILE A 83 5.48 19.50 -12.76
C ILE A 83 5.06 18.15 -12.19
N LEU A 84 5.96 17.44 -11.51
CA LEU A 84 5.64 16.17 -10.86
C LEU A 84 4.56 16.33 -9.78
N ARG A 85 4.69 17.33 -8.90
CA ARG A 85 3.69 17.62 -7.87
C ARG A 85 2.32 17.93 -8.47
N GLU A 86 2.25 18.84 -9.44
CA GLU A 86 0.98 19.23 -10.04
C GLU A 86 0.36 18.08 -10.85
N THR A 87 1.18 17.24 -11.49
CA THR A 87 0.70 16.04 -12.20
C THR A 87 0.12 15.02 -11.22
N ILE A 88 0.80 14.73 -10.11
CA ILE A 88 0.27 13.80 -9.10
C ILE A 88 -1.03 14.33 -8.49
N LYS A 89 -1.07 15.62 -8.12
CA LYS A 89 -2.30 16.26 -7.65
C LYS A 89 -3.43 16.12 -8.67
N PHE A 90 -3.13 16.33 -9.95
CA PHE A 90 -4.11 16.19 -11.02
C PHE A 90 -4.63 14.76 -11.15
N MET A 91 -3.74 13.76 -11.12
CA MET A 91 -4.11 12.35 -11.29
C MET A 91 -4.94 11.80 -10.12
N TYR A 92 -4.69 12.28 -8.91
CA TYR A 92 -5.40 11.85 -7.69
C TYR A 92 -6.51 12.81 -7.26
N THR A 93 -6.92 13.74 -8.13
CA THR A 93 -8.14 14.52 -7.94
C THR A 93 -9.28 13.83 -8.67
N ASP A 94 -10.36 13.50 -7.95
CA ASP A 94 -11.61 13.15 -8.62
C ASP A 94 -12.25 14.43 -9.19
N TRP A 95 -12.11 14.62 -10.49
CA TRP A 95 -12.64 15.80 -11.19
C TRP A 95 -14.17 15.79 -11.31
N ALA A 96 -14.83 14.65 -11.12
CA ALA A 96 -16.29 14.56 -11.12
C ALA A 96 -16.90 15.01 -9.78
N ASP A 97 -16.14 14.88 -8.67
CA ASP A 97 -16.59 15.22 -7.32
C ASP A 97 -15.49 15.94 -6.49
N ARG A 98 -14.91 16.98 -7.09
CA ARG A 98 -13.69 17.64 -6.60
C ARG A 98 -13.78 18.22 -5.19
N ASP A 99 -14.95 18.68 -4.77
CA ASP A 99 -15.14 19.37 -3.50
C ASP A 99 -15.44 18.40 -2.34
N ASN A 100 -15.61 17.11 -2.62
CA ASN A 100 -15.91 16.07 -1.64
C ASN A 100 -14.65 15.69 -0.81
N GLY A 101 -14.68 16.01 0.48
CA GLY A 101 -13.58 15.72 1.40
C GLY A 101 -13.35 14.23 1.66
N GLU A 102 -14.40 13.40 1.62
CA GLU A 102 -14.26 11.94 1.71
C GLU A 102 -13.59 11.36 0.46
N MET A 103 -13.92 11.90 -0.71
CA MET A 103 -13.28 11.46 -1.96
C MET A 103 -11.80 11.82 -1.95
N ARG A 104 -11.43 13.02 -1.48
CA ARG A 104 -10.03 13.40 -1.25
C ARG A 104 -9.32 12.47 -0.27
N ARG A 105 -10.01 11.99 0.78
CA ARG A 105 -9.46 10.98 1.70
C ARG A 105 -9.17 9.67 0.98
N LYS A 106 -10.12 9.18 0.19
CA LYS A 106 -9.98 7.94 -0.59
C LYS A 106 -8.84 8.04 -1.62
N THR A 107 -8.76 9.12 -2.37
CA THR A 107 -7.71 9.28 -3.39
C THR A 107 -6.32 9.52 -2.77
N LEU A 108 -6.23 10.18 -1.62
CA LEU A 108 -4.97 10.30 -0.90
C LEU A 108 -4.50 8.95 -0.35
N LEU A 109 -5.41 8.14 0.20
CA LEU A 109 -5.11 6.77 0.62
C LEU A 109 -4.66 5.91 -0.58
N ALA A 110 -5.31 6.06 -1.73
CA ALA A 110 -4.94 5.40 -2.97
C ALA A 110 -3.53 5.82 -3.43
N LEU A 111 -3.16 7.10 -3.36
CA LEU A 111 -1.81 7.57 -3.71
C LEU A 111 -0.71 6.82 -2.94
N PHE A 112 -0.86 6.69 -1.62
CA PHE A 112 0.11 5.98 -0.80
C PHE A 112 0.11 4.48 -1.10
N THR A 113 -1.08 3.88 -1.21
CA THR A 113 -1.25 2.45 -1.53
C THR A 113 -0.61 2.10 -2.87
N ASP A 114 -0.89 2.91 -3.90
CA ASP A 114 -0.41 2.72 -5.26
C ASP A 114 1.12 2.80 -5.32
N HIS A 115 1.71 3.84 -4.74
CA HIS A 115 3.16 4.02 -4.86
C HIS A 115 3.95 3.05 -4.00
N GLN A 116 3.54 2.82 -2.75
CA GLN A 116 4.35 2.06 -1.78
C GLN A 116 4.13 0.55 -1.90
N TRP A 117 2.99 0.10 -2.44
CA TRP A 117 2.66 -1.33 -2.56
C TRP A 117 2.27 -1.77 -3.97
N VAL A 118 1.28 -1.14 -4.61
CA VAL A 118 0.73 -1.66 -5.89
C VAL A 118 1.77 -1.59 -7.02
N ALA A 119 2.38 -0.43 -7.24
CA ALA A 119 3.36 -0.20 -8.30
C ALA A 119 4.57 -1.15 -8.16
N PRO A 120 5.26 -1.25 -7.00
CA PRO A 120 6.37 -2.20 -6.86
C PRO A 120 5.92 -3.66 -6.98
N ALA A 121 4.77 -4.07 -6.42
CA ALA A 121 4.28 -5.45 -6.56
C ALA A 121 4.00 -5.81 -8.03
N VAL A 122 3.39 -4.90 -8.79
CA VAL A 122 3.13 -5.10 -10.22
C VAL A 122 4.43 -5.12 -11.02
N ALA A 123 5.40 -4.27 -10.70
CA ALA A 123 6.71 -4.28 -11.35
C ALA A 123 7.44 -5.62 -11.12
N THR A 124 7.47 -6.10 -9.87
CA THR A 124 8.03 -7.41 -9.51
C THR A 124 7.31 -8.54 -10.25
N ALA A 125 5.97 -8.56 -10.23
CA ALA A 125 5.18 -9.59 -10.90
C ALA A 125 5.44 -9.62 -12.42
N LYS A 126 5.56 -8.45 -13.06
CA LYS A 126 5.86 -8.34 -14.49
C LYS A 126 7.26 -8.86 -14.82
N LEU A 127 8.27 -8.43 -14.08
CA LEU A 127 9.66 -8.87 -14.31
C LEU A 127 9.78 -10.39 -14.14
N HIS A 128 9.17 -10.97 -13.10
CA HIS A 128 9.13 -12.44 -12.95
C HIS A 128 8.45 -13.15 -14.13
N ALA A 129 7.31 -12.65 -14.60
CA ALA A 129 6.60 -13.24 -15.72
C ALA A 129 7.38 -13.13 -17.05
N GLU A 130 8.13 -12.04 -17.27
CA GLU A 130 8.97 -11.84 -18.45
C GLU A 130 10.10 -12.88 -18.56
N TYR A 131 10.65 -13.32 -17.43
CA TYR A 131 11.64 -14.39 -17.35
C TYR A 131 11.02 -15.80 -17.22
N GLN A 132 9.75 -15.96 -17.62
CA GLN A 132 9.02 -17.22 -17.71
C GLN A 132 8.75 -17.92 -16.35
N SER A 133 8.78 -17.19 -15.24
CA SER A 133 8.30 -17.69 -13.94
C SER A 133 6.77 -17.71 -13.90
N PRO A 134 6.13 -18.78 -13.37
CA PRO A 134 4.70 -18.75 -13.05
C PRO A 134 4.40 -17.71 -11.96
N VAL A 135 3.47 -16.79 -12.26
CA VAL A 135 3.09 -15.70 -11.35
C VAL A 135 1.57 -15.71 -11.12
N TYR A 136 1.19 -15.68 -9.85
CA TYR A 136 -0.18 -15.51 -9.39
C TYR A 136 -0.27 -14.18 -8.64
N PHE A 137 -1.17 -13.29 -9.06
CA PHE A 137 -1.36 -12.00 -8.43
C PHE A 137 -2.73 -11.94 -7.72
N TYR A 138 -2.77 -11.54 -6.45
CA TYR A 138 -4.02 -11.33 -5.72
C TYR A 138 -4.19 -9.88 -5.29
N THR A 139 -5.45 -9.52 -5.02
CA THR A 139 -5.81 -8.26 -4.38
C THR A 139 -6.82 -8.54 -3.28
N PHE A 140 -6.53 -8.10 -2.05
CA PHE A 140 -7.32 -8.42 -0.87
C PHE A 140 -8.26 -7.26 -0.50
N TYR A 141 -9.56 -7.50 -0.63
CA TYR A 141 -10.64 -6.51 -0.48
C TYR A 141 -11.53 -6.80 0.73
N HIS A 142 -11.03 -7.54 1.71
CA HIS A 142 -11.81 -7.96 2.87
C HIS A 142 -11.03 -7.68 4.15
N HIS A 143 -11.73 -7.39 5.25
CA HIS A 143 -11.11 -7.31 6.57
C HIS A 143 -12.16 -7.57 7.65
N CYS A 144 -11.71 -7.91 8.85
CA CYS A 144 -12.60 -8.14 9.97
C CYS A 144 -13.07 -6.81 10.58
N GLN A 145 -14.22 -6.83 11.24
CA GLN A 145 -14.69 -5.68 12.01
C GLN A 145 -13.93 -5.57 13.34
N SER A 146 -13.48 -4.35 13.66
CA SER A 146 -12.80 -4.00 14.90
C SER A 146 -13.18 -2.58 15.32
N GLU A 147 -13.45 -2.36 16.61
CA GLU A 147 -13.74 -1.03 17.15
C GLU A 147 -12.55 -0.07 17.03
N ALA A 148 -11.33 -0.59 16.88
CA ALA A 148 -10.12 0.21 16.74
C ALA A 148 -9.92 0.77 15.32
N ARG A 149 -10.77 0.39 14.35
CA ARG A 149 -10.63 0.81 12.95
C ARG A 149 -11.75 1.79 12.54
N PRO A 150 -11.43 2.86 11.79
CA PRO A 150 -12.46 3.73 11.23
C PRO A 150 -13.41 2.97 10.27
N GLU A 151 -14.71 3.23 10.36
CA GLU A 151 -15.72 2.52 9.53
C GLU A 151 -15.53 2.70 8.02
N TRP A 152 -14.91 3.80 7.59
CA TRP A 152 -14.66 4.10 6.18
C TRP A 152 -13.43 3.37 5.62
N ALA A 153 -12.60 2.76 6.46
CA ALA A 153 -11.34 2.17 6.06
C ALA A 153 -11.56 0.82 5.37
N ASP A 154 -10.93 0.65 4.21
CA ASP A 154 -10.85 -0.62 3.49
C ASP A 154 -9.81 -1.57 4.14
N ALA A 155 -9.52 -2.70 3.49
CA ALA A 155 -8.49 -3.64 3.93
C ALA A 155 -7.10 -2.98 3.92
N ALA A 156 -6.54 -2.71 5.11
CA ALA A 156 -5.24 -2.08 5.29
C ALA A 156 -4.11 -3.09 5.43
N HIS A 157 -2.89 -2.57 5.61
CA HIS A 157 -1.68 -3.36 5.70
C HIS A 157 -1.74 -4.41 6.81
N GLY A 158 -1.59 -5.69 6.43
CA GLY A 158 -1.57 -6.85 7.32
C GLY A 158 -2.94 -7.48 7.63
N ASP A 159 -4.03 -6.99 7.04
CA ASP A 159 -5.37 -7.53 7.29
C ASP A 159 -5.61 -8.93 6.72
N GLU A 160 -4.84 -9.32 5.71
CA GLU A 160 -4.88 -10.64 5.09
C GLU A 160 -4.30 -11.73 6.02
N ILE A 161 -3.38 -11.35 6.91
CA ILE A 161 -2.66 -12.24 7.82
C ILE A 161 -3.60 -13.17 8.61
N PRO A 162 -4.61 -12.68 9.37
CA PRO A 162 -5.48 -13.57 10.14
C PRO A 162 -6.20 -14.61 9.27
N TYR A 163 -6.54 -14.29 8.02
CA TYR A 163 -7.20 -15.21 7.10
C TYR A 163 -6.24 -16.28 6.58
N VAL A 164 -5.02 -15.88 6.21
CA VAL A 164 -3.96 -16.81 5.78
C VAL A 164 -3.63 -17.83 6.86
N PHE A 165 -3.67 -17.42 8.14
CA PHE A 165 -3.32 -18.27 9.28
C PHE A 165 -4.51 -19.00 9.92
N GLY A 166 -5.72 -18.93 9.37
CA GLY A 166 -6.85 -19.68 9.92
C GLY A 166 -7.43 -19.11 11.23
N VAL A 167 -7.09 -17.87 11.60
CA VAL A 167 -7.50 -17.27 12.88
C VAL A 167 -9.02 -17.22 13.05
N PRO A 168 -9.83 -16.87 12.01
CA PRO A 168 -11.29 -16.92 12.09
C PRO A 168 -11.84 -18.27 12.57
N MET A 169 -11.17 -19.40 12.30
CA MET A 169 -11.62 -20.74 12.68
C MET A 169 -11.53 -21.01 14.19
N VAL A 170 -10.60 -20.35 14.89
CA VAL A 170 -10.42 -20.49 16.35
C VAL A 170 -11.08 -19.34 17.13
N GLY A 171 -11.50 -18.28 16.43
CA GLY A 171 -12.11 -17.09 17.01
C GLY A 171 -11.11 -16.00 17.37
N ALA A 172 -11.60 -14.94 18.02
CA ALA A 172 -10.76 -13.81 18.45
C ALA A 172 -9.64 -14.26 19.38
N THR A 173 -8.44 -13.69 19.20
CA THR A 173 -7.25 -13.96 20.03
C THR A 173 -6.72 -12.65 20.61
N ASP A 174 -5.78 -12.73 21.56
CA ASP A 174 -5.12 -11.54 22.11
C ASP A 174 -4.37 -10.74 21.02
N LEU A 175 -3.82 -11.42 20.01
CA LEU A 175 -3.10 -10.78 18.91
C LEU A 175 -4.06 -10.24 17.83
N PHE A 176 -5.16 -10.95 17.57
CA PHE A 176 -6.19 -10.56 16.61
C PHE A 176 -7.55 -10.46 17.32
N PRO A 177 -7.81 -9.34 18.01
CA PRO A 177 -9.05 -9.12 18.77
C PRO A 177 -10.20 -8.69 17.84
N CYS A 178 -10.33 -9.35 16.68
CA CYS A 178 -11.34 -9.07 15.68
C CYS A 178 -12.62 -9.88 15.95
N ASN A 179 -13.77 -9.29 15.66
CA ASN A 179 -15.04 -10.00 15.72
C ASN A 179 -15.28 -10.76 14.40
N PHE A 180 -14.79 -11.98 14.30
CA PHE A 180 -14.92 -12.80 13.09
C PHE A 180 -16.34 -13.37 12.92
N SER A 181 -16.90 -13.12 11.75
CA SER A 181 -18.17 -13.64 11.24
C SER A 181 -18.01 -15.00 10.56
N LYS A 182 -19.14 -15.61 10.18
CA LYS A 182 -19.14 -16.84 9.37
C LYS A 182 -18.52 -16.65 7.98
N ASN A 183 -18.60 -15.45 7.41
CA ASN A 183 -17.96 -15.14 6.13
C ASN A 183 -16.44 -15.11 6.29
N ASP A 184 -15.94 -14.65 7.44
CA ASP A 184 -14.51 -14.65 7.74
C ASP A 184 -13.96 -16.07 7.85
N VAL A 185 -14.72 -16.97 8.50
CA VAL A 185 -14.39 -18.39 8.56
C VAL A 185 -14.32 -19.01 7.16
N MET A 186 -15.27 -18.66 6.28
CA MET A 186 -15.32 -19.18 4.91
C MET A 186 -14.18 -18.67 4.03
N LEU A 187 -13.82 -17.38 4.16
CA LEU A 187 -12.69 -16.80 3.42
C LEU A 187 -11.34 -17.37 3.86
N SER A 188 -11.24 -17.83 5.10
CA SER A 188 -10.03 -18.40 5.69
C SER A 188 -9.88 -19.90 5.45
N ALA A 189 -10.93 -20.58 4.96
CA ALA A 189 -11.03 -22.03 4.80
C ALA A 189 -10.54 -22.57 3.45
#